data_AF-A0A3D4T9U8-F1
#
_entry.id   AF-A0A3D4T9U8-F1
#
_cell.length_a   1.000
_cell.length_b   1.000
_cell.length_c   1.000
_cell.angle_alpha   90.00
_cell.angle_beta   90.00
_cell.angle_gamma   90.00
#
_symmetry.space_group_name_H-M   'P 1'
#
loop_
_entity.id
_entity.type
_entity.pdbx_description
1 polymer ?
#
loop_
_entity_poly.entity_id
_entity_poly.type
_entity_poly.pdbx_seq_one_letter_code
_entity_poly.pdbx_strand_id
1 'polypeptide(L)'
;FYFTPGDLGYKVFKTKFATIGILICWDQWYPEAARITALMGAEILFYPTAIGWATSQDAATNAEQYNAWQTIQRSHAVANGVHVVSVNRVGLEQNGAMQFWGGSFISNPFGSLLYLASHDKEEVHVQELDLTKTDRYRTHWPFLRDRRIDSYSPIVKRYIDED
;
A
#
# COMPACT_ATOMS: atom_id res chain seq x y z
N PHE A 1 -6.58 -23.86 -2.55
CA PHE A 1 -6.44 -22.50 -2.02
C PHE A 1 -6.35 -22.56 -0.50
N TYR A 2 -5.41 -21.85 0.10
CA TYR A 2 -5.13 -21.93 1.54
C TYR A 2 -5.99 -20.99 2.40
N PHE A 3 -6.37 -19.82 1.87
CA PHE A 3 -7.00 -18.75 2.64
C PHE A 3 -8.44 -18.51 2.17
N THR A 4 -9.39 -18.55 3.10
CA THR A 4 -10.74 -18.01 2.90
C THR A 4 -10.64 -16.49 2.85
N PRO A 5 -11.37 -15.79 1.95
CA PRO A 5 -11.45 -14.34 1.98
C PRO A 5 -11.88 -13.84 3.36
N GLY A 6 -11.25 -12.76 3.84
CA GLY A 6 -11.62 -12.16 5.12
C GLY A 6 -13.07 -11.69 5.14
N ASP A 7 -13.75 -11.88 6.27
CA ASP A 7 -15.19 -11.64 6.44
C ASP A 7 -15.50 -10.45 7.37
N LEU A 8 -14.48 -9.85 7.97
CA LEU A 8 -14.61 -8.72 8.91
C LEU A 8 -14.60 -7.33 8.24
N GLY A 9 -14.39 -7.29 6.92
CA GLY A 9 -14.17 -6.05 6.16
C GLY A 9 -12.87 -5.33 6.52
N TYR A 10 -12.71 -4.10 6.00
CA TYR A 10 -11.58 -3.23 6.34
C TYR A 10 -11.71 -2.69 7.77
N LYS A 11 -10.57 -2.51 8.44
CA LYS A 11 -10.53 -2.01 9.83
C LYS A 11 -9.44 -0.98 10.04
N VAL A 12 -9.71 -0.10 10.99
CA VAL A 12 -8.72 0.82 11.55
C VAL A 12 -8.60 0.61 13.04
N PHE A 13 -7.41 0.87 13.57
CA PHE A 13 -7.09 0.69 14.98
C PHE A 13 -6.59 2.02 15.54
N LYS A 14 -7.34 2.57 16.49
CA LYS A 14 -6.94 3.77 17.21
C LYS A 14 -5.95 3.39 18.30
N THR A 15 -4.72 3.86 18.16
CA THR A 15 -3.68 3.71 19.18
C THR A 15 -3.49 5.02 19.94
N LYS A 16 -2.59 5.05 20.93
CA LYS A 16 -2.19 6.30 21.60
C LYS A 16 -1.37 7.25 20.72
N PHE A 17 -0.91 6.79 19.55
CA PHE A 17 -0.01 7.54 18.67
C PHE A 17 -0.66 7.95 17.35
N ALA A 18 -1.49 7.08 16.79
CA ALA A 18 -2.12 7.25 15.49
C ALA A 18 -3.31 6.29 15.32
N THR A 19 -4.19 6.61 14.37
CA THR A 19 -5.16 5.67 13.80
C THR A 19 -4.53 4.96 12.62
N ILE A 20 -4.32 3.65 12.73
CA ILE A 20 -3.62 2.85 11.72
C ILE A 20 -4.60 1.95 10.96
N GLY A 21 -4.42 1.86 9.64
CA GLY A 21 -5.06 0.87 8.78
C GLY A 21 -4.04 -0.21 8.41
N ILE A 22 -4.43 -1.47 8.48
CA ILE A 22 -3.57 -2.61 8.11
C ILE A 22 -4.26 -3.38 7.00
N LEU A 23 -3.57 -3.52 5.88
CA LEU A 23 -4.01 -4.20 4.66
C LEU A 23 -2.91 -5.19 4.29
N ILE A 24 -3.23 -6.42 3.89
CA ILE A 24 -2.23 -7.49 3.85
C ILE A 24 -1.85 -7.80 2.41
N CYS A 25 -0.57 -7.65 2.11
CA CYS A 25 0.07 -8.03 0.85
C CYS A 25 -0.81 -7.66 -0.35
N TRP A 26 -1.53 -8.62 -0.92
CA TRP A 26 -2.34 -8.43 -2.13
C TRP A 26 -3.37 -7.29 -2.06
N ASP A 27 -3.86 -6.92 -0.88
CA ASP A 27 -4.74 -5.75 -0.70
C ASP A 27 -4.12 -4.45 -1.22
N GLN A 28 -2.79 -4.34 -1.23
CA GLN A 28 -2.05 -3.16 -1.66
C GLN A 28 -2.25 -2.78 -3.13
N TRP A 29 -2.77 -3.67 -3.95
CA TRP A 29 -2.99 -3.42 -5.38
C TRP A 29 -4.33 -2.75 -5.64
N TYR A 30 -5.19 -2.65 -4.62
CA TYR A 30 -6.57 -2.17 -4.75
C TYR A 30 -6.72 -0.78 -4.12
N PRO A 31 -6.85 0.29 -4.94
CA PRO A 31 -7.12 1.63 -4.44
C PRO A 31 -8.37 1.71 -3.55
N GLU A 32 -9.36 0.84 -3.76
CA GLU A 32 -10.59 0.75 -2.97
C GLU A 32 -10.30 0.36 -1.52
N ALA A 33 -9.42 -0.63 -1.31
CA ALA A 33 -9.04 -1.07 0.04
C ALA A 33 -8.36 0.08 0.81
N ALA A 34 -7.40 0.74 0.17
CA ALA A 34 -6.73 1.90 0.73
C ALA A 34 -7.70 3.05 1.01
N ARG A 35 -8.60 3.33 0.05
CA ARG A 35 -9.58 4.41 0.14
C ARG A 35 -10.56 4.19 1.26
N ILE A 36 -11.18 3.01 1.36
CA ILE A 36 -12.17 2.70 2.39
C ILE A 36 -11.50 2.79 3.76
N THR A 37 -10.31 2.21 3.91
CA THR A 37 -9.54 2.26 5.16
C THR A 37 -9.18 3.70 5.56
N ALA A 38 -8.79 4.56 4.61
CA ALA A 38 -8.55 5.98 4.86
C ALA A 38 -9.82 6.76 5.22
N LEU A 39 -10.96 6.46 4.58
CA LEU A 39 -12.27 7.07 4.89
C LEU A 39 -12.76 6.69 6.30
N MET A 40 -12.33 5.55 6.84
CA MET A 40 -12.56 5.15 8.23
C MET A 40 -11.68 5.91 9.23
N GLY A 41 -10.77 6.77 8.76
CA GLY A 41 -9.94 7.64 9.60
C GLY A 41 -8.48 7.21 9.74
N ALA A 42 -7.99 6.27 8.92
CA ALA A 42 -6.56 5.92 8.96
C ALA A 42 -5.67 7.14 8.62
N GLU A 43 -4.63 7.31 9.41
CA GLU A 43 -3.56 8.32 9.24
C GLU A 43 -2.32 7.69 8.60
N ILE A 44 -2.15 6.38 8.81
CA ILE A 44 -1.08 5.55 8.26
C ILE A 44 -1.68 4.25 7.74
N LEU A 45 -1.29 3.83 6.54
CA LEU A 45 -1.60 2.51 5.99
C LEU A 45 -0.35 1.63 6.05
N PHE A 46 -0.50 0.41 6.56
CA PHE A 46 0.55 -0.60 6.61
C PHE A 46 0.23 -1.74 5.64
N TYR A 47 1.24 -2.17 4.88
CA TYR A 47 1.19 -3.32 3.98
C TYR A 47 2.28 -4.34 4.30
N PRO A 48 2.06 -5.28 5.24
CA PRO A 48 2.91 -6.45 5.41
C PRO A 48 2.80 -7.34 4.17
N THR A 49 3.94 -7.63 3.53
CA THR A 49 4.00 -8.17 2.17
C THR A 49 4.98 -9.34 2.10
N ALA A 50 4.71 -10.27 1.19
CA ALA A 50 5.65 -11.30 0.76
C ALA A 50 5.61 -11.38 -0.77
N ILE A 51 6.50 -10.65 -1.42
CA ILE A 51 6.54 -10.56 -2.89
C ILE A 51 7.98 -10.53 -3.40
N GLY A 52 8.21 -11.12 -4.56
CA GLY A 52 9.53 -11.38 -5.09
C GLY A 52 9.51 -11.72 -6.57
N TRP A 53 10.70 -11.96 -7.12
CA TRP A 53 10.90 -12.37 -8.50
C TRP A 53 11.06 -13.88 -8.60
N ALA A 54 10.55 -14.47 -9.68
CA ALA A 54 11.04 -15.78 -10.09
C ALA A 54 12.49 -15.62 -10.58
N THR A 55 13.41 -16.46 -10.10
CA THR A 55 14.84 -16.34 -10.47
C THR A 55 15.14 -16.66 -11.93
N SER A 56 14.19 -17.29 -12.62
CA SER A 56 14.20 -17.53 -14.07
C SER A 56 13.70 -16.35 -14.91
N GLN A 57 13.13 -15.32 -14.28
CA GLN A 57 12.57 -14.14 -14.95
C GLN A 57 13.67 -13.15 -15.36
N ASP A 58 13.45 -12.46 -16.48
CA ASP A 58 14.38 -11.45 -16.97
C ASP A 58 14.40 -10.18 -16.10
N ALA A 59 15.53 -9.47 -16.14
CA ALA A 59 15.76 -8.30 -15.31
C ALA A 59 14.84 -7.11 -15.65
N ALA A 60 14.40 -6.96 -16.90
CA ALA A 60 13.53 -5.86 -17.30
C ALA A 60 12.13 -6.03 -16.69
N THR A 61 11.56 -7.23 -16.80
CA THR A 61 10.27 -7.56 -16.16
C THR A 61 10.36 -7.44 -14.63
N ASN A 62 11.48 -7.85 -14.02
CA ASN A 62 11.72 -7.69 -12.59
C ASN A 62 11.65 -6.22 -12.15
N ALA A 63 12.29 -5.33 -12.91
CA ALA A 63 12.28 -3.89 -12.66
C ALA A 63 10.87 -3.30 -12.81
N GLU A 64 10.13 -3.69 -13.85
CA GLU A 64 8.75 -3.22 -14.06
C GLU A 64 7.82 -3.65 -12.92
N GLN A 65 7.87 -4.91 -12.49
CA GLN A 65 7.03 -5.43 -11.40
C GLN A 65 7.30 -4.70 -10.08
N TYR A 66 8.56 -4.51 -9.72
CA TYR A 66 8.94 -3.79 -8.51
C TYR A 66 8.51 -2.32 -8.56
N ASN A 67 8.73 -1.65 -9.70
CA ASN A 67 8.31 -0.27 -9.89
C ASN A 67 6.79 -0.11 -9.81
N ALA A 68 6.03 -1.05 -10.40
CA ALA A 68 4.57 -1.06 -10.31
C ALA A 68 4.10 -1.25 -8.85
N TRP A 69 4.71 -2.18 -8.11
CA TRP A 69 4.45 -2.44 -6.69
C TRP A 69 4.64 -1.19 -5.84
N GLN A 70 5.72 -0.45 -6.06
CA GLN A 70 5.96 0.79 -5.32
C GLN A 70 5.03 1.92 -5.78
N THR A 71 4.81 2.06 -7.09
CA THR A 71 4.01 3.14 -7.68
C THR A 71 2.56 3.11 -7.21
N ILE A 72 1.91 1.94 -7.24
CA ILE A 72 0.49 1.82 -6.84
C ILE A 72 0.30 2.20 -5.37
N GLN A 73 1.21 1.76 -4.49
CA GLN A 73 1.14 2.06 -3.06
C GLN A 73 1.43 3.53 -2.75
N ARG A 74 2.38 4.15 -3.45
CA ARG A 74 2.62 5.59 -3.37
C ARG A 74 1.41 6.38 -3.86
N SER A 75 0.69 5.87 -4.86
CA SER A 75 -0.57 6.47 -5.30
C SER A 75 -1.65 6.42 -4.22
N HIS A 76 -1.69 5.36 -3.40
CA HIS A 76 -2.60 5.28 -2.25
C HIS A 76 -2.31 6.35 -1.21
N ALA A 77 -1.04 6.64 -0.96
CA ALA A 77 -0.62 7.74 -0.08
C ALA A 77 -1.15 9.08 -0.59
N VAL A 78 -0.91 9.36 -1.89
CA VAL A 78 -1.35 10.57 -2.58
C VAL A 78 -2.86 10.73 -2.56
N ALA A 79 -3.59 9.72 -3.03
CA ALA A 79 -5.03 9.80 -3.22
C ALA A 79 -5.79 10.03 -1.89
N ASN A 80 -5.23 9.56 -0.78
CA ASN A 80 -5.86 9.59 0.53
C ASN A 80 -5.25 10.66 1.48
N GLY A 81 -4.13 11.27 1.11
CA GLY A 81 -3.41 12.18 1.97
C GLY A 81 -2.99 11.51 3.27
N VAL A 82 -2.37 10.33 3.20
CA VAL A 82 -1.93 9.52 4.36
C VAL A 82 -0.52 9.00 4.16
N HIS A 83 0.16 8.63 5.24
CA HIS A 83 1.43 7.90 5.13
C HIS A 83 1.18 6.45 4.71
N VAL A 84 2.12 5.87 3.95
CA VAL A 84 2.11 4.45 3.60
C VAL A 84 3.43 3.82 4.04
N VAL A 85 3.33 2.67 4.69
CA VAL A 85 4.46 1.84 5.12
C VAL A 85 4.30 0.47 4.51
N SER A 86 5.21 0.07 3.63
CA SER A 86 5.22 -1.25 3.01
C SER A 86 6.41 -2.04 3.53
N VAL A 87 6.17 -3.25 4.03
CA VAL A 87 7.20 -4.10 4.62
C VAL A 87 7.23 -5.42 3.87
N ASN A 88 8.37 -5.80 3.33
CA ASN A 88 8.56 -7.04 2.60
C ASN A 88 9.77 -7.82 3.15
N ARG A 89 9.77 -9.13 2.91
CA ARG A 89 10.90 -10.00 3.28
C ARG A 89 12.01 -9.95 2.22
N VAL A 90 13.17 -10.50 2.57
CA VAL A 90 14.32 -10.69 1.67
C VAL A 90 14.72 -12.16 1.62
N GLY A 91 15.53 -12.52 0.62
CA GLY A 91 16.18 -13.83 0.54
C GLY A 91 15.57 -14.78 -0.48
N LEU A 92 16.23 -15.93 -0.64
CA LEU A 92 15.84 -16.99 -1.56
C LEU A 92 15.00 -18.03 -0.81
N GLU A 93 13.85 -18.39 -1.38
CA GLU A 93 13.03 -19.50 -0.94
C GLU A 93 12.70 -20.44 -2.12
N GLN A 94 11.97 -21.53 -1.86
CA GLN A 94 11.55 -22.50 -2.88
C GLN A 94 12.74 -23.11 -3.65
N ASN A 95 13.76 -23.56 -2.92
CA ASN A 95 15.01 -24.09 -3.49
C ASN A 95 15.69 -23.10 -4.46
N GLY A 96 15.56 -21.79 -4.20
CA GLY A 96 16.15 -20.74 -5.03
C GLY A 96 15.33 -20.36 -6.26
N ALA A 97 14.11 -20.87 -6.43
CA ALA A 97 13.23 -20.48 -7.52
C ALA A 97 12.60 -19.08 -7.31
N MET A 98 12.54 -18.60 -6.07
CA MET A 98 11.91 -17.33 -5.71
C MET A 98 12.88 -16.47 -4.90
N GLN A 99 13.10 -15.24 -5.35
CA GLN A 99 13.86 -14.23 -4.63
C GLN A 99 12.92 -13.13 -4.12
N PHE A 100 12.72 -13.04 -2.81
CA PHE A 100 11.99 -11.91 -2.24
C PHE A 100 12.84 -10.65 -2.31
N TRP A 101 12.24 -9.61 -2.88
CA TRP A 101 12.99 -8.44 -3.32
C TRP A 101 13.16 -7.36 -2.24
N GLY A 102 12.80 -7.61 -0.98
CA GLY A 102 12.91 -6.58 0.06
C GLY A 102 12.24 -5.27 -0.36
N GLY A 103 13.00 -4.18 -0.37
CA GLY A 103 12.53 -2.90 -0.89
C GLY A 103 11.42 -2.29 -0.04
N SER A 104 11.33 -2.68 1.24
CA SER A 104 10.45 -2.06 2.22
C SER A 104 10.61 -0.55 2.17
N PHE A 105 9.51 0.20 2.23
CA PHE A 105 9.58 1.65 2.07
C PHE A 105 8.52 2.37 2.90
N ILE A 106 8.78 3.65 3.10
CA ILE A 106 7.84 4.57 3.76
C ILE A 106 7.63 5.75 2.83
N SER A 107 6.39 6.12 2.54
CA SER A 107 6.07 7.32 1.78
C SER A 107 5.29 8.34 2.60
N ASN A 108 5.49 9.61 2.27
CA ASN A 108 4.65 10.69 2.78
C ASN A 108 3.30 10.76 2.03
N PRO A 109 2.36 11.61 2.49
CA PRO A 109 1.07 11.83 1.81
C PRO A 109 1.12 12.41 0.39
N PHE A 110 2.27 12.87 -0.11
CA PHE A 110 2.50 13.22 -1.52
C PHE A 110 3.20 12.09 -2.30
N GLY A 111 3.35 10.92 -1.69
CA GLY A 111 4.00 9.77 -2.28
C GLY A 111 5.51 9.93 -2.43
N SER A 112 6.17 10.94 -1.85
CA SER A 112 7.64 10.96 -1.78
C SER A 112 8.12 9.85 -0.85
N LEU A 113 9.17 9.13 -1.25
CA LEU A 113 9.82 8.16 -0.38
C LEU A 113 10.58 8.89 0.73
N LEU A 114 10.25 8.56 1.97
CA LEU A 114 10.97 8.97 3.17
C LEU A 114 12.10 8.00 3.50
N TYR A 115 11.89 6.72 3.18
CA TYR A 115 12.88 5.66 3.34
C TYR A 115 12.63 4.57 2.29
N LEU A 116 13.72 3.94 1.85
CA LEU A 116 13.75 2.81 0.93
C LEU A 116 14.84 1.83 1.39
N ALA A 117 14.43 0.63 1.79
CA ALA A 117 15.34 -0.44 2.20
C ALA A 117 16.04 -1.07 0.99
N SER A 118 17.13 -1.80 1.24
CA SER A 118 17.77 -2.62 0.23
C SER A 118 16.88 -3.78 -0.23
N HIS A 119 17.30 -4.41 -1.34
CA HIS A 119 16.60 -5.54 -1.92
C HIS A 119 16.98 -6.90 -1.29
N ASP A 120 18.12 -6.97 -0.59
CA ASP A 120 18.79 -8.23 -0.28
C ASP A 120 19.26 -8.37 1.17
N LYS A 121 19.12 -7.34 2.01
CA LYS A 121 19.58 -7.38 3.40
C LYS A 121 18.42 -7.35 4.39
N GLU A 122 18.62 -8.06 5.50
CA GLU A 122 17.82 -7.85 6.69
C GLU A 122 18.10 -6.43 7.22
N GLU A 123 17.04 -5.67 7.49
CA GLU A 123 17.15 -4.29 7.93
C GLU A 123 16.10 -3.97 9.00
N VAL A 124 16.51 -3.14 9.96
CA VAL A 124 15.63 -2.51 10.95
C VAL A 124 15.79 -1.00 10.80
N HIS A 125 14.69 -0.32 10.51
CA HIS A 125 14.67 1.14 10.34
C HIS A 125 13.61 1.75 11.25
N VAL A 126 13.93 2.91 11.83
CA VAL A 126 13.00 3.73 12.62
C VAL A 126 12.83 5.06 11.92
N GLN A 127 11.59 5.37 11.55
CA GLN A 127 11.24 6.62 10.89
C GLN A 127 10.26 7.41 11.75
N GLU A 128 10.63 8.64 12.09
CA GLU A 128 9.69 9.59 12.68
C GLU A 128 8.73 10.11 11.61
N LEU A 129 7.43 10.11 11.92
CA LEU A 129 6.37 10.61 11.06
C LEU A 129 5.62 11.74 11.79
N ASP A 130 5.58 12.91 11.16
CA ASP A 130 4.84 14.06 11.67
C ASP A 130 3.40 14.05 11.14
N LEU A 131 2.50 13.46 11.93
CA LEU A 131 1.08 13.33 11.56
C LEU A 131 0.33 14.66 11.59
N THR A 132 0.87 15.70 12.23
CA THR A 132 0.24 17.04 12.23
C THR A 132 0.20 17.65 10.83
N LYS A 133 1.09 17.20 9.93
CA LYS A 133 1.12 17.64 8.54
C LYS A 133 0.02 17.00 7.69
N THR A 134 -0.63 15.93 8.14
CA THR A 134 -1.70 15.23 7.41
C THR A 134 -2.82 16.18 7.00
N ASP A 135 -3.25 17.07 7.90
CA ASP A 135 -4.28 18.07 7.61
C ASP A 135 -3.80 19.11 6.60
N ARG A 136 -2.51 19.50 6.65
CA ARG A 136 -1.92 20.36 5.62
C ARG A 136 -1.96 19.70 4.24
N TYR A 137 -1.64 18.41 4.14
CA TYR A 137 -1.70 17.70 2.86
C TYR A 137 -3.13 17.63 2.32
N ARG A 138 -4.10 17.28 3.16
CA ARG A 138 -5.52 17.17 2.78
C ARG A 138 -6.17 18.51 2.45
N THR A 139 -5.72 19.61 3.06
CA THR A 139 -6.21 20.96 2.71
C THR A 139 -5.59 21.49 1.42
N HIS A 140 -4.31 21.16 1.15
CA HIS A 140 -3.66 21.54 -0.11
C HIS A 140 -4.25 20.79 -1.31
N TRP A 141 -4.44 19.47 -1.19
CA TRP A 141 -5.11 18.64 -2.19
C TRP A 141 -6.39 18.02 -1.61
N PRO A 142 -7.53 18.72 -1.70
CA PRO A 142 -8.78 18.35 -1.03
C PRO A 142 -9.55 17.23 -1.75
N PHE A 143 -8.86 16.17 -2.15
CA PHE A 143 -9.45 15.04 -2.88
C PHE A 143 -10.66 14.45 -2.16
N LEU A 144 -10.63 14.35 -0.82
CA LEU A 144 -11.73 13.80 -0.03
C LEU A 144 -13.01 14.65 -0.11
N ARG A 145 -12.87 15.98 -0.18
CA ARG A 145 -13.99 16.93 -0.34
C ARG A 145 -14.60 16.81 -1.73
N ASP A 146 -13.75 16.64 -2.75
CA ASP A 146 -14.17 16.73 -4.16
C ASP A 146 -14.61 15.37 -4.74
N ARG A 147 -14.74 14.32 -3.91
CA ARG A 147 -15.23 13.00 -4.35
C ARG A 147 -16.65 13.10 -4.90
N ARG A 148 -16.86 12.65 -6.13
CA ARG A 148 -18.18 12.47 -6.76
C ARG A 148 -18.84 11.17 -6.31
N ILE A 149 -19.11 11.07 -5.01
CA ILE A 149 -19.69 9.85 -4.42
C ILE A 149 -21.04 9.48 -5.02
N ASP A 150 -21.75 10.45 -5.59
CA ASP A 150 -22.98 10.29 -6.35
C ASP A 150 -22.81 9.47 -7.64
N SER A 151 -21.59 9.38 -8.20
CA SER A 151 -21.30 8.66 -9.44
C SER A 151 -20.51 7.36 -9.26
N TYR A 152 -20.14 6.98 -8.03
CA TYR A 152 -19.24 5.84 -7.79
C TYR A 152 -19.92 4.48 -7.75
N SER A 153 -21.26 4.41 -7.84
CA SER A 153 -22.00 3.15 -7.83
C SER A 153 -21.47 2.07 -8.80
N PRO A 154 -20.93 2.37 -10.00
CA PRO A 154 -20.41 1.34 -10.89
C PRO A 154 -19.20 0.56 -10.36
N ILE A 155 -18.43 1.10 -9.39
CA ILE A 155 -17.20 0.46 -8.89
C ILE A 155 -17.45 -0.88 -8.17
N VAL A 156 -18.69 -1.14 -7.72
CA VAL A 156 -19.04 -2.42 -7.07
C VAL A 156 -19.35 -3.53 -8.09
N LYS A 157 -19.45 -3.21 -9.38
CA LYS A 157 -19.62 -4.20 -10.44
C LYS A 157 -18.27 -4.84 -10.75
N ARG A 158 -18.25 -6.16 -10.96
CA ARG A 158 -17.04 -6.88 -11.39
C ARG A 158 -16.51 -6.35 -12.72
N TYR A 159 -17.41 -6.04 -13.63
CA TYR A 159 -17.19 -5.45 -14.95
C TYR A 159 -18.48 -4.74 -15.40
N ILE A 160 -18.39 -3.75 -16.29
CA ILE A 160 -19.56 -3.00 -16.80
C ILE A 160 -19.74 -3.41 -18.26
N ASP A 161 -20.53 -4.45 -18.48
CA ASP A 161 -20.96 -4.88 -19.81
C ASP A 161 -22.23 -4.12 -20.25
N GLU A 162 -22.38 -3.97 -21.57
CA GLU A 162 -23.67 -3.71 -22.20
C GLU A 162 -24.38 -5.08 -22.30
N ASP A 163 -25.60 -5.20 -21.77
CA ASP A 163 -26.43 -6.39 -21.97
C ASP A 163 -26.72 -6.64 -23.47
#